data_AF-A0A1F3A1I4-F1
#
_entry.id   AF-A0A1F3A1I4-F1
#
_cell.length_a   1.000
_cell.length_b   1.000
_cell.length_c   1.000
_cell.angle_alpha   90.00
_cell.angle_beta   90.00
_cell.angle_gamma   90.00
#
_symmetry.space_group_name_H-M   'P 1'
#
loop_
_entity.id
_entity.type
_entity.pdbx_description
1 polymer ?
#
loop_
_entity_poly.entity_id
_entity_poly.type
_entity_poly.pdbx_seq_one_letter_code
_entity_poly.pdbx_strand_id
1 'polypeptide(L)'
;MTLGVRAGFALAIIAALVGCDRPAPPLGGVRIDGPYMLVGDVVMVETGKLICYQKFTGGCDQRIAAPVVELGWDDDFIAAAVRKVGAPDERDYYYIVRDFDGPRADPARAVKGPFSEEKFVDERRKHGVPGVAPLASDG
;
A
#
# COMPACT_ATOMS: atom_id res chain seq x y z
N MET A 1 -9.61 17.54 76.12
CA MET A 1 -8.67 17.64 74.99
C MET A 1 -8.60 16.29 74.32
N THR A 2 -9.30 16.10 73.21
CA THR A 2 -9.33 14.84 72.45
C THR A 2 -9.34 15.18 70.97
N LEU A 3 -8.17 15.16 70.32
CA LEU A 3 -8.06 15.26 68.86
C LEU A 3 -8.10 13.84 68.26
N GLY A 4 -9.16 13.58 67.50
CA GLY A 4 -9.38 12.32 66.78
C GLY A 4 -8.80 12.34 65.37
N VAL A 5 -8.03 11.28 65.09
CA VAL A 5 -7.90 10.51 63.84
C VAL A 5 -7.72 11.29 62.53
N ARG A 6 -6.48 11.24 62.01
CA ARG A 6 -6.10 11.64 60.65
C ARG A 6 -6.66 10.65 59.62
N ALA A 7 -7.47 11.15 58.69
CA ALA A 7 -7.91 10.42 57.50
C ALA A 7 -6.74 10.23 56.53
N GLY A 8 -6.29 8.97 56.36
CA GLY A 8 -5.37 8.58 55.31
C GLY A 8 -6.13 8.22 54.04
N PHE A 9 -6.20 9.14 53.08
CA PHE A 9 -6.65 8.83 51.72
C PHE A 9 -5.51 8.11 50.98
N ALA A 10 -5.65 6.80 50.81
CA ALA A 10 -4.78 6.02 49.93
C ALA A 10 -5.19 6.30 48.47
N LEU A 11 -4.37 7.08 47.76
CA LEU A 11 -4.52 7.34 46.33
C LEU A 11 -4.06 6.10 45.53
N ALA A 12 -5.00 5.35 44.95
CA ALA A 12 -4.69 4.28 44.02
C ALA A 12 -4.34 4.88 42.65
N ILE A 13 -3.04 4.94 42.32
CA ILE A 13 -2.56 5.32 41.00
C ILE A 13 -2.67 4.08 40.10
N ILE A 14 -3.77 3.97 39.36
CA ILE A 14 -3.90 2.99 38.27
C ILE A 14 -3.15 3.58 37.06
N ALA A 15 -1.91 3.17 36.86
CA ALA A 15 -1.15 3.47 35.66
C ALA A 15 -1.73 2.65 34.49
N ALA A 16 -2.64 3.25 33.73
CA ALA A 16 -3.05 2.72 32.44
C ALA A 16 -1.85 2.79 31.48
N LEU A 17 -1.15 1.67 31.31
CA LEU A 17 -0.26 1.43 30.17
C LEU A 17 -1.12 1.36 28.91
N VAL A 18 -1.61 2.50 28.44
CA VAL A 18 -1.98 2.67 27.05
C VAL A 18 -0.66 2.67 26.31
N GLY A 19 -0.18 1.47 25.98
CA GLY A 19 0.85 1.30 24.97
C GLY A 19 0.27 1.93 23.71
N CYS A 20 0.63 3.18 23.44
CA CYS A 20 0.41 3.77 22.14
C CYS A 20 1.14 2.85 21.16
N ASP A 21 0.39 2.02 20.45
CA ASP A 21 0.83 1.35 19.24
C ASP A 21 1.36 2.46 18.34
N ARG A 22 2.67 2.73 18.45
CA ARG A 22 3.31 3.68 17.57
C ARG A 22 3.29 3.02 16.21
N PRO A 23 2.57 3.59 15.22
CA PRO A 23 2.63 3.05 13.87
C PRO A 23 4.10 3.00 13.48
N ALA A 24 4.52 1.84 12.99
CA ALA A 24 5.89 1.68 12.53
C ALA A 24 6.21 2.74 11.47
N PRO A 25 7.47 3.21 11.39
CA PRO A 25 7.85 4.24 10.44
C PRO A 25 7.42 3.84 9.03
N PRO A 26 6.91 4.78 8.22
CA PRO A 26 6.49 4.46 6.86
C PRO A 26 7.69 3.89 6.10
N LEU A 27 7.44 2.83 5.34
CA LEU A 27 8.39 2.34 4.36
C LEU A 27 8.74 3.50 3.43
N GLY A 28 10.03 3.66 3.11
CA GLY A 28 10.45 4.62 2.10
C GLY A 28 9.65 4.39 0.82
N GLY A 29 8.95 5.42 0.36
CA GLY A 29 8.02 5.30 -0.77
C GLY A 29 7.03 6.47 -0.85
N VAL A 30 6.28 6.51 -1.95
CA VAL A 30 5.24 7.50 -2.22
C VAL A 30 3.88 6.83 -2.06
N ARG A 31 2.96 7.48 -1.35
CA ARG A 31 1.58 6.96 -1.24
C ARG A 31 0.87 7.11 -2.58
N ILE A 32 0.24 6.04 -3.05
CA ILE A 32 -0.61 6.04 -4.24
C ILE A 32 -1.99 6.54 -3.82
N ASP A 33 -2.67 5.72 -3.04
CA ASP A 33 -3.93 6.03 -2.40
C ASP A 33 -4.22 5.02 -1.27
N GLY A 34 -4.88 5.48 -0.20
CA GLY A 34 -5.19 4.63 0.95
C GLY A 34 -3.97 3.86 1.50
N PRO A 35 -4.04 2.52 1.65
CA PRO A 35 -2.93 1.70 2.13
C PRO A 35 -1.91 1.35 1.03
N TYR A 36 -2.12 1.79 -0.21
CA TYR A 36 -1.25 1.45 -1.33
C TYR A 36 -0.07 2.40 -1.45
N MET A 37 1.12 1.84 -1.54
CA MET A 37 2.38 2.56 -1.60
C MET A 37 3.16 2.14 -2.83
N LEU A 38 3.78 3.11 -3.47
CA LEU A 38 4.79 2.94 -4.48
C LEU A 38 6.16 2.99 -3.80
N VAL A 39 6.82 1.84 -3.66
CA VAL A 39 8.12 1.75 -2.98
C VAL A 39 9.22 1.50 -3.99
N GLY A 40 10.33 2.23 -3.86
CA GLY A 40 11.55 1.91 -4.59
C GLY A 40 12.38 0.93 -3.79
N ASP A 41 13.02 -0.03 -4.45
CA ASP A 41 14.08 -0.79 -3.81
C ASP A 41 15.28 0.13 -3.60
N VAL A 42 15.51 0.55 -2.35
CA VAL A 42 16.63 1.41 -1.96
C VAL A 42 17.99 0.75 -2.20
N VAL A 43 18.04 -0.56 -2.43
CA VAL A 43 19.29 -1.32 -2.62
C VAL A 43 19.65 -1.46 -4.10
N MET A 44 18.68 -1.31 -5.01
CA MET A 44 18.87 -1.53 -6.45
C MET A 44 18.18 -0.40 -7.23
N VAL A 45 18.95 0.61 -7.61
CA VAL A 45 18.47 1.78 -8.39
C VAL A 45 17.81 1.38 -9.72
N GLU A 46 18.09 0.16 -10.20
CA GLU A 46 17.57 -0.38 -11.46
C GLU A 46 16.27 -1.20 -11.33
N THR A 47 15.86 -1.65 -10.14
CA THR A 47 14.66 -2.52 -9.99
C THR A 47 13.34 -1.74 -10.02
N GLY A 48 13.40 -0.42 -10.17
CA GLY A 48 12.23 0.44 -10.36
C GLY A 48 11.30 0.46 -9.13
N LYS A 49 10.13 1.08 -9.31
CA LYS A 49 9.15 1.24 -8.22
C LYS A 49 8.13 0.09 -8.26
N LEU A 50 7.81 -0.50 -7.10
CA LEU A 50 6.88 -1.61 -6.94
C LEU A 50 5.61 -1.13 -6.19
N ILE A 51 4.48 -1.83 -6.37
CA ILE A 51 3.25 -1.53 -5.62
C ILE A 51 3.11 -2.48 -4.44
N CYS A 52 2.95 -1.88 -3.27
CA CYS A 52 2.80 -2.52 -1.98
C CYS A 52 1.46 -2.18 -1.32
N TYR A 53 0.92 -3.11 -0.55
CA TYR A 53 -0.05 -2.82 0.50
C TYR A 53 0.69 -2.59 1.82
N GLN A 54 0.56 -1.41 2.40
CA GLN A 54 1.17 -1.05 3.68
C GLN A 54 0.39 -1.66 4.85
N LYS A 55 1.07 -2.51 5.62
CA LYS A 55 0.56 -3.04 6.89
C LYS A 55 0.63 -1.96 7.98
N PHE A 56 -0.32 -1.98 8.91
CA PHE A 56 -0.31 -1.11 10.08
C PHE A 56 0.98 -1.24 10.91
N THR A 57 1.57 -2.44 10.92
CA THR A 57 2.85 -2.74 11.60
C THR A 57 4.08 -2.29 10.80
N GLY A 58 3.92 -1.53 9.70
CA GLY A 58 5.02 -0.98 8.89
C GLY A 58 5.64 -1.94 7.89
N GLY A 59 4.99 -3.07 7.60
CA GLY A 59 5.42 -3.99 6.53
C GLY A 59 4.83 -3.60 5.16
N CYS A 60 5.45 -4.10 4.09
CA CYS A 60 4.90 -4.06 2.74
C CYS A 60 4.56 -5.49 2.35
N ASP A 61 3.31 -5.71 1.97
CA ASP A 61 2.96 -6.88 1.19
C ASP A 61 2.89 -6.49 -0.28
N GLN A 62 3.85 -7.00 -1.04
CA GLN A 62 3.95 -6.71 -2.47
C GLN A 62 2.69 -7.19 -3.20
N ARG A 63 2.14 -6.35 -4.07
CA ARG A 63 0.99 -6.66 -4.92
C ARG A 63 1.40 -6.77 -6.38
N ILE A 64 2.18 -5.81 -6.87
CA ILE A 64 2.75 -5.87 -8.21
C ILE A 64 4.26 -5.84 -8.08
N ALA A 65 4.85 -6.99 -8.40
CA ALA A 65 6.24 -7.36 -8.20
C ALA A 65 7.17 -6.95 -9.36
N ALA A 66 6.81 -5.90 -10.10
CA ALA A 66 7.52 -5.50 -11.31
C ALA A 66 7.66 -3.96 -11.39
N PRO A 67 8.66 -3.44 -12.13
CA PRO A 67 8.93 -2.01 -12.23
C PRO A 67 7.76 -1.26 -12.87
N VAL A 68 7.00 -0.53 -12.04
CA VAL A 68 5.88 0.30 -12.46
C VAL A 68 6.39 1.55 -13.16
N VAL A 69 5.83 1.83 -14.34
CA VAL A 69 6.15 3.02 -15.17
C VAL A 69 4.95 3.95 -15.36
N GLU A 70 3.73 3.42 -15.27
CA GLU A 70 2.50 4.18 -15.35
C GLU A 70 1.50 3.70 -14.29
N LEU A 71 0.67 4.62 -13.78
CA LEU A 71 -0.24 4.37 -12.68
C LEU A 71 -1.56 5.12 -12.88
N GLY A 72 -2.65 4.56 -12.36
CA GLY A 72 -3.94 5.22 -12.24
C GLY A 72 -4.79 4.54 -11.18
N TRP A 73 -5.71 5.26 -10.56
CA TRP A 73 -6.54 4.71 -9.50
C TRP A 73 -7.89 5.43 -9.39
N ASP A 74 -8.85 4.73 -8.82
CA ASP A 74 -10.12 5.23 -8.31
C ASP A 74 -10.47 4.51 -6.99
N ASP A 75 -11.73 4.58 -6.58
CA ASP A 75 -12.21 3.99 -5.32
C ASP A 75 -12.21 2.45 -5.34
N ASP A 76 -12.28 1.83 -6.52
CA ASP A 76 -12.44 0.37 -6.69
C ASP A 76 -11.14 -0.32 -7.11
N PHE A 77 -10.27 0.40 -7.83
CA PHE A 77 -9.10 -0.16 -8.49
C PHE A 77 -7.81 0.64 -8.28
N ILE A 78 -6.69 -0.09 -8.35
CA ILE A 78 -5.35 0.46 -8.65
C ILE A 78 -4.89 -0.19 -9.95
N ALA A 79 -4.63 0.58 -11.00
CA ALA A 79 -4.12 0.09 -12.27
C ALA A 79 -2.66 0.51 -12.48
N ALA A 80 -1.87 -0.36 -13.08
CA ALA A 80 -0.45 -0.10 -13.35
C ALA A 80 0.01 -0.70 -14.67
N ALA A 81 0.90 0.00 -15.36
CA ALA A 81 1.73 -0.59 -16.41
C ALA A 81 3.13 -0.82 -15.85
N VAL A 82 3.68 -2.01 -16.12
CA VAL A 82 5.03 -2.39 -15.71
C VAL A 82 5.89 -2.65 -16.93
N ARG A 83 7.19 -2.38 -16.81
CA ARG A 83 8.17 -2.68 -17.85
C ARG A 83 8.48 -4.18 -17.87
N LYS A 84 8.47 -4.81 -19.04
CA LYS A 84 8.90 -6.22 -19.17
C LYS A 84 10.42 -6.36 -19.00
N VAL A 85 10.82 -7.41 -18.29
CA VAL A 85 12.24 -7.76 -18.15
C VAL A 85 12.79 -8.16 -19.52
N GLY A 86 13.86 -7.49 -19.96
CA GLY A 86 14.49 -7.75 -21.26
C GLY A 86 13.81 -7.12 -22.48
N ALA A 87 12.66 -6.47 -22.32
CA ALA A 87 11.95 -5.77 -23.39
C ALA A 87 11.46 -4.39 -22.88
N PRO A 88 12.35 -3.38 -22.80
CA PRO A 88 12.07 -2.13 -22.10
C PRO A 88 10.94 -1.30 -22.73
N ASP A 89 10.67 -1.50 -24.02
CA ASP A 89 9.59 -0.80 -24.74
C ASP A 89 8.26 -1.56 -24.66
N GLU A 90 8.27 -2.80 -24.15
CA GLU A 90 7.06 -3.57 -23.91
C GLU A 90 6.56 -3.42 -22.47
N ARG A 91 5.23 -3.44 -22.35
CA ARG A 91 4.53 -3.25 -21.09
C ARG A 91 3.57 -4.40 -20.83
N ASP A 92 3.50 -4.81 -19.58
CA ASP A 92 2.42 -5.61 -19.06
C ASP A 92 1.54 -4.74 -18.16
N TYR A 93 0.24 -4.95 -18.23
CA TYR A 93 -0.74 -4.19 -17.48
C TYR A 93 -1.34 -5.05 -16.38
N TYR A 94 -1.57 -4.43 -15.23
CA TYR A 94 -2.15 -5.05 -14.06
C TYR A 94 -3.21 -4.13 -13.46
N TYR A 95 -4.15 -4.70 -12.75
CA TYR A 95 -4.95 -3.95 -11.79
C TYR A 95 -5.20 -4.72 -10.51
N ILE A 96 -5.44 -4.01 -9.42
CA ILE A 96 -5.78 -4.52 -8.10
C ILE A 96 -7.24 -4.17 -7.85
N VAL A 97 -8.07 -5.17 -7.52
CA VAL A 97 -9.44 -4.96 -7.04
C VAL A 97 -9.40 -4.74 -5.53
N ARG A 98 -9.68 -3.53 -5.08
CA ARG A 98 -9.52 -3.12 -3.66
C ARG A 98 -10.41 -3.92 -2.73
N ASP A 99 -11.64 -4.22 -3.15
CA ASP A 99 -12.60 -5.03 -2.38
C ASP A 99 -12.14 -6.45 -2.09
N PHE A 100 -11.20 -6.97 -2.88
CA PHE A 100 -10.63 -8.31 -2.69
C PHE A 100 -9.27 -8.29 -2.00
N ASP A 101 -8.78 -7.11 -1.63
CA ASP A 101 -7.47 -6.91 -1.02
C ASP A 101 -7.58 -6.52 0.47
N GLY A 102 -6.45 -6.54 1.17
CA GLY A 102 -6.34 -6.17 2.57
C GLY A 102 -5.10 -6.74 3.25
N PRO A 103 -4.92 -6.50 4.57
CA PRO A 103 -3.70 -6.84 5.31
C PRO A 103 -3.36 -8.33 5.37
N ARG A 104 -4.32 -9.20 5.06
CA ARG A 104 -4.19 -10.67 5.07
C ARG A 104 -4.86 -11.31 3.84
N ALA A 105 -5.17 -10.51 2.83
CA ALA A 105 -5.76 -11.02 1.61
C ALA A 105 -4.72 -11.81 0.80
N ASP A 106 -5.19 -12.83 0.10
CA ASP A 106 -4.39 -13.53 -0.91
C ASP A 106 -4.24 -12.60 -2.13
N PRO A 107 -3.02 -12.14 -2.47
CA PRO A 107 -2.81 -11.23 -3.59
C PRO A 107 -3.30 -11.79 -4.93
N ALA A 108 -3.28 -13.12 -5.11
CA ALA A 108 -3.74 -13.74 -6.36
C ALA A 108 -5.24 -13.50 -6.63
N ARG A 109 -6.03 -13.21 -5.58
CA ARG A 109 -7.44 -12.89 -5.71
C ARG A 109 -7.67 -11.44 -6.13
N ALA A 110 -6.89 -10.51 -5.58
CA ALA A 110 -7.04 -9.07 -5.81
C ALA A 110 -6.34 -8.60 -7.08
N VAL A 111 -5.15 -9.14 -7.37
CA VAL A 111 -4.30 -8.72 -8.49
C VAL A 111 -4.70 -9.48 -9.76
N LYS A 112 -4.94 -8.73 -10.84
CA LYS A 112 -5.28 -9.24 -12.17
C LYS A 112 -4.21 -8.81 -13.17
N GLY A 113 -3.86 -9.73 -14.07
CA GLY A 113 -2.80 -9.57 -15.05
C GLY A 113 -1.75 -10.69 -14.95
N PRO A 114 -0.66 -10.60 -15.73
CA PRO A 114 -0.39 -9.56 -16.73
C PRO A 114 -1.40 -9.57 -17.89
N PHE A 115 -1.74 -8.39 -18.37
CA PHE A 115 -2.51 -8.18 -19.60
C PHE A 115 -1.64 -7.48 -20.64
N SER A 116 -1.86 -7.81 -21.91
CA SER A 116 -1.46 -6.95 -23.03
C SER A 116 -2.27 -5.64 -23.01
N GLU A 117 -1.79 -4.60 -23.68
CA GLU A 117 -2.52 -3.32 -23.81
C GLU A 117 -3.95 -3.50 -24.33
N GLU A 118 -4.15 -4.29 -25.39
CA GLU A 118 -5.47 -4.55 -25.98
C GLU A 118 -6.44 -5.14 -24.94
N LYS A 119 -6.06 -6.24 -24.30
CA LYS A 119 -6.84 -6.83 -23.20
C LYS A 119 -7.08 -5.86 -22.04
N PHE A 120 -6.10 -5.03 -21.69
CA PHE A 120 -6.27 -4.06 -20.63
C PHE A 120 -7.33 -3.00 -21.01
N VAL A 121 -7.35 -2.53 -22.26
CA VAL A 121 -8.40 -1.64 -22.76
C VAL A 121 -9.78 -2.30 -22.65
N ASP A 122 -9.88 -3.60 -22.91
CA ASP A 122 -11.14 -4.34 -22.73
C ASP A 122 -11.54 -4.46 -21.25
N GLU A 123 -10.59 -4.74 -20.35
CA GLU A 123 -10.84 -4.75 -18.90
C GLU A 123 -11.33 -3.38 -18.41
N ARG A 124 -10.74 -2.29 -18.91
CA ARG A 124 -11.21 -0.92 -18.62
C ARG A 124 -12.65 -0.68 -19.06
N ARG A 125 -13.00 -1.11 -20.28
CA ARG A 125 -14.36 -0.96 -20.81
C ARG A 125 -15.38 -1.81 -20.06
N LYS A 126 -15.01 -3.05 -19.71
CA LYS A 126 -15.92 -4.04 -19.13
C LYS A 126 -16.12 -3.86 -17.62
N HIS A 127 -15.06 -3.49 -16.91
CA HIS A 127 -15.02 -3.44 -15.46
C HIS A 127 -14.86 -2.02 -14.90
N GLY A 128 -14.67 -1.02 -15.76
CA GLY A 128 -14.49 0.37 -15.33
C GLY A 128 -13.09 0.68 -14.80
N VAL A 129 -12.10 -0.20 -15.05
CA VAL A 129 -10.71 0.01 -14.58
C VAL A 129 -10.18 1.36 -15.09
N PRO A 130 -9.51 2.16 -14.24
CA PRO A 130 -8.99 3.46 -14.64
C PRO A 130 -7.89 3.32 -15.69
N GLY A 131 -7.70 4.38 -16.49
CA GLY A 131 -6.53 4.50 -17.34
C GLY A 131 -5.26 4.71 -16.51
N VAL A 132 -4.11 4.41 -17.09
CA VAL A 132 -2.80 4.67 -16.48
C VAL A 132 -2.15 5.88 -17.15
N ALA A 133 -1.36 6.63 -16.38
CA ALA A 133 -0.54 7.74 -16.88
C ALA A 133 0.89 7.59 -16.36
N PRO A 134 1.90 8.15 -17.06
CA PRO A 134 3.28 8.16 -16.59
C PRO A 134 3.38 8.63 -15.15
N LEU A 135 4.17 7.92 -14.35
CA LEU A 135 4.53 8.39 -13.02
C LEU A 135 5.13 9.79 -13.16
N ALA A 136 4.67 10.74 -12.34
CA ALA A 136 5.31 12.05 -12.27
C ALA A 136 6.80 11.81 -11.98
N SER A 137 7.67 12.32 -12.86
CA SER A 137 9.09 12.38 -12.58
C SER A 137 9.23 13.20 -11.29
N ASP A 138 9.72 12.56 -10.24
CA ASP A 138 10.12 13.26 -9.03
C ASP A 138 11.18 14.28 -9.48
N GLY A 139 10.79 15.56 -9.56
CA GLY A 139 11.63 16.66 -10.04
C GLY A 139 12.76 16.99 -9.06
#